data_AF-A0A5K0YDE6-F1
#
_entry.id   AF-A0A5K0YDE6-F1
#
_cell.length_a   1.000
_cell.length_b   1.000
_cell.length_c   1.000
_cell.angle_alpha   90.00
_cell.angle_beta   90.00
_cell.angle_gamma   90.00
#
_symmetry.space_group_name_H-M   'P 1'
#
loop_
_entity.id
_entity.type
_entity.pdbx_description
1 polymer ?
#
loop_
_entity_poly.entity_id
_entity_poly.type
_entity_poly.pdbx_seq_one_letter_code
_entity_poly.pdbx_strand_id
1 'polypeptide(L)'
;MVRINVREGKLVGRKPLTVRSLEFGVINPKFLGRKNRYAFMAKGYSKGKFSGIVKLDFDQAGGNDCVVAVRYIRSSNFSFTNTMKSDK
;
A
#
# COMPACT_ATOMS: atom_id res chain seq x y z
N MET A 1 3.89 7.04 -5.85
CA MET A 1 5.21 6.58 -6.28
C MET A 1 6.08 7.77 -6.67
N VAL A 2 7.22 7.91 -6.01
CA VAL A 2 8.23 8.92 -6.30
C VAL A 2 9.36 8.23 -7.08
N ARG A 3 9.85 8.87 -8.15
CA ARG A 3 11.03 8.39 -8.90
C ARG A 3 12.13 9.44 -8.83
N ILE A 4 13.31 9.04 -8.39
CA ILE A 4 14.47 9.92 -8.21
C ILE A 4 15.59 9.39 -9.10
N ASN A 5 16.18 10.27 -9.91
CA ASN A 5 17.40 9.97 -10.64
C ASN A 5 18.58 10.35 -9.75
N VAL A 6 19.24 9.33 -9.19
CA VAL A 6 20.34 9.53 -8.25
C VAL A 6 21.59 10.07 -8.95
N ARG A 7 21.79 9.78 -10.26
CA ARG A 7 22.95 10.30 -11.01
C ARG A 7 22.90 11.82 -11.17
N GLU A 8 21.71 12.36 -11.40
CA GLU A 8 21.50 13.80 -11.58
C GLU A 8 21.11 14.52 -10.28
N GLY A 9 20.83 13.77 -9.20
CA GLY A 9 20.31 14.31 -7.95
C GLY A 9 18.91 14.92 -8.07
N LYS A 10 18.14 14.56 -9.10
CA LYS A 10 16.85 15.20 -9.43
C LYS A 10 15.66 14.27 -9.28
N LEU A 11 14.54 14.88 -8.88
CA LEU A 11 13.23 14.23 -8.89
C LEU A 11 12.73 14.08 -10.34
N VAL A 12 12.52 12.84 -10.78
CA VAL A 12 12.01 12.54 -12.12
C VAL A 12 10.49 12.64 -12.18
N GLY A 13 9.81 12.33 -11.08
CA GLY A 13 8.36 12.50 -11.03
C GLY A 13 7.71 11.92 -9.79
N ARG A 14 6.46 12.32 -9.58
CA ARG A 14 5.57 11.81 -8.53
C ARG A 14 4.24 11.42 -9.16
N LYS A 15 3.83 10.17 -8.92
CA LYS A 15 2.52 9.65 -9.32
C LYS A 15 1.72 9.32 -8.07
N PRO A 16 0.53 9.91 -7.84
CA PRO A 16 -0.32 9.48 -6.72
C PRO A 16 -0.71 8.00 -6.92
N LEU A 17 -0.92 7.28 -5.81
CA LEU A 17 -1.33 5.87 -5.85
C LEU A 17 -2.84 5.72 -5.69
N THR A 18 -3.42 6.47 -4.77
CA THR A 18 -4.86 6.53 -4.53
C THR A 18 -5.19 7.86 -3.86
N VAL A 19 -6.46 8.28 -3.94
CA VAL A 19 -6.99 9.46 -3.22
C VAL A 19 -7.43 9.12 -1.79
N ARG A 20 -7.44 7.85 -1.43
CA ARG A 20 -7.88 7.37 -0.10
C ARG A 20 -6.80 7.66 0.94
N SER A 21 -7.21 7.97 2.17
CA SER A 21 -6.30 8.02 3.32
C SER A 21 -5.84 6.59 3.64
N LEU A 22 -4.56 6.33 3.41
CA LEU A 22 -3.92 5.04 3.66
C LEU A 22 -2.77 5.23 4.64
N GLU A 23 -2.76 4.43 5.70
CA GLU A 23 -1.78 4.49 6.79
C GLU A 23 -1.19 3.10 7.06
N PHE A 24 -0.11 3.02 7.85
CA PHE A 24 0.48 1.77 8.32
C PHE A 24 0.75 0.73 7.22
N GLY A 25 1.50 1.14 6.20
CA GLY A 25 1.83 0.28 5.07
C GLY A 25 2.84 -0.81 5.38
N VAL A 26 2.55 -2.04 4.93
CA VAL A 26 3.43 -3.21 5.01
C VAL A 26 3.67 -3.75 3.60
N ILE A 27 4.91 -4.10 3.31
CA ILE A 27 5.31 -4.83 2.11
C ILE A 27 5.80 -6.23 2.48
N ASN A 28 5.83 -7.14 1.51
CA ASN A 28 6.39 -8.47 1.75
C ASN A 28 7.87 -8.34 2.16
N PRO A 29 8.28 -8.83 3.35
CA PRO A 29 9.65 -8.70 3.85
C PRO A 29 10.71 -9.27 2.90
N LYS A 30 10.37 -10.30 2.10
CA LYS A 30 11.28 -10.87 1.09
C LYS A 30 11.67 -9.90 -0.01
N PHE A 31 10.92 -8.81 -0.19
CA PHE A 31 11.13 -7.78 -1.21
C PHE A 31 11.60 -6.44 -0.64
N LEU A 32 12.07 -6.41 0.62
CA LEU A 32 12.70 -5.22 1.18
C LEU A 32 13.87 -4.76 0.29
N GLY A 33 13.87 -3.48 -0.11
CA GLY A 33 14.89 -2.90 -0.99
C GLY A 33 14.85 -3.37 -2.44
N ARG A 34 13.89 -4.23 -2.83
CA ARG A 34 13.74 -4.76 -4.20
C ARG A 34 12.46 -4.24 -4.83
N LYS A 35 12.33 -4.40 -6.15
CA LYS A 35 11.07 -4.11 -6.85
C LYS A 35 9.97 -5.00 -6.28
N ASN A 36 8.99 -4.39 -5.65
CA ASN A 36 7.81 -5.05 -5.12
C ASN A 36 6.58 -4.55 -5.89
N ARG A 37 5.64 -5.45 -6.16
CA ARG A 37 4.40 -5.13 -6.86
C ARG A 37 3.26 -4.79 -5.90
N TYR A 38 3.19 -5.45 -4.74
CA TYR A 38 2.04 -5.34 -3.85
C TYR A 38 2.37 -4.77 -2.49
N ALA A 39 1.54 -3.85 -1.99
CA ALA A 39 1.59 -3.40 -0.61
C ALA A 39 0.23 -3.55 0.05
N PHE A 40 0.24 -3.71 1.37
CA PHE A 40 -0.96 -3.75 2.20
C PHE A 40 -0.95 -2.51 3.10
N MET A 41 -2.06 -1.78 3.16
CA MET A 41 -2.15 -0.56 3.96
C MET A 41 -3.49 -0.50 4.70
N ALA A 42 -3.51 0.12 5.87
CA ALA A 42 -4.74 0.38 6.59
C ALA A 42 -5.51 1.52 5.92
N LYS A 43 -6.80 1.31 5.67
CA LYS A 43 -7.71 2.33 5.15
C LYS A 43 -8.20 3.21 6.28
N GLY A 44 -7.84 4.48 6.25
CA GLY A 44 -8.38 5.49 7.15
C GLY A 44 -9.90 5.56 7.08
N TYR A 45 -10.51 5.83 8.23
CA TYR A 45 -11.91 6.19 8.38
C TYR A 45 -11.99 7.53 9.14
N SER A 46 -13.18 8.12 9.17
CA SER A 46 -13.41 9.33 9.96
C SER A 46 -13.13 9.07 11.45
N LYS A 47 -12.56 10.07 12.14
CA LYS A 47 -12.23 10.07 13.58
C LYS A 47 -11.12 9.09 14.01
N GLY A 48 -10.04 8.98 13.23
CA GLY A 48 -8.82 8.25 13.64
C GLY A 48 -8.98 6.72 13.74
N LYS A 49 -10.09 6.17 13.24
CA LYS A 49 -10.32 4.73 13.16
C LYS A 49 -9.91 4.21 11.79
N PHE A 50 -9.57 2.93 11.71
CA PHE A 50 -9.35 2.24 10.44
C PHE A 50 -10.62 1.48 10.03
N SER A 51 -11.01 1.60 8.77
CA SER A 51 -12.20 0.91 8.23
C SER A 51 -11.87 -0.46 7.65
N GLY A 52 -10.61 -0.73 7.34
CA GLY A 52 -10.21 -1.96 6.66
C GLY A 52 -8.74 -1.97 6.26
N ILE A 53 -8.36 -3.00 5.52
CA ILE A 53 -7.07 -3.13 4.87
C ILE A 53 -7.27 -3.07 3.36
N VAL A 54 -6.41 -2.35 2.66
CA VAL A 54 -6.33 -2.34 1.20
C VAL A 54 -5.10 -3.09 0.71
N LYS A 55 -5.23 -3.74 -0.44
CA LYS A 55 -4.11 -4.24 -1.24
C LYS A 55 -3.91 -3.28 -2.40
N LEU A 56 -2.69 -2.76 -2.55
CA LEU A 56 -2.26 -1.91 -3.64
C LEU A 56 -1.45 -2.70 -4.67
N ASP A 57 -1.61 -2.37 -5.95
CA ASP A 57 -0.76 -2.81 -7.05
C ASP A 57 0.03 -1.62 -7.61
N PHE A 58 1.34 -1.61 -7.42
CA PHE A 58 2.22 -0.52 -7.85
C PHE A 58 2.44 -0.46 -9.35
N ASP A 59 2.18 -1.53 -10.11
CA ASP A 59 2.27 -1.48 -11.57
C ASP A 59 1.17 -0.60 -12.18
N GLN A 60 0.09 -0.33 -11.43
CA GLN A 60 -0.99 0.59 -11.81
C GLN A 60 -0.70 2.06 -11.44
N ALA A 61 0.50 2.35 -10.89
CA ALA A 61 0.86 3.69 -10.44
C ALA A 61 0.89 4.70 -11.60
N GLY A 62 0.03 5.73 -11.50
CA GLY A 62 -0.19 6.74 -12.53
C GLY A 62 -1.45 6.53 -13.37
N GLY A 63 -2.22 5.47 -13.11
CA GLY A 63 -3.61 5.35 -13.55
C GLY A 63 -4.59 6.00 -12.55
N ASN A 64 -5.86 5.58 -12.59
CA ASN A 64 -6.93 6.16 -11.77
C ASN A 64 -6.88 5.72 -10.28
N ASP A 65 -6.67 4.43 -9.99
CA ASP A 65 -6.56 3.92 -8.61
C ASP A 65 -5.68 2.67 -8.58
N CYS A 66 -4.77 2.57 -7.61
CA CYS A 66 -3.91 1.40 -7.43
C CYS A 66 -4.52 0.33 -6.50
N VAL A 67 -5.69 0.59 -5.90
CA VAL A 67 -6.35 -0.35 -4.98
C VAL A 67 -6.97 -1.51 -5.76
N VAL A 68 -6.43 -2.71 -5.57
CA VAL A 68 -6.93 -3.94 -6.24
C VAL A 68 -7.83 -4.78 -5.35
N ALA A 69 -7.75 -4.62 -4.03
CA ALA A 69 -8.66 -5.30 -3.10
C ALA A 69 -8.82 -4.52 -1.80
N VAL A 70 -9.96 -4.68 -1.14
CA VAL A 70 -10.26 -4.09 0.17
C VAL A 70 -10.93 -5.13 1.05
N ARG A 71 -10.45 -5.27 2.29
CA ARG A 71 -11.10 -6.06 3.34
C ARG A 71 -11.52 -5.14 4.48
N TYR A 72 -12.83 -4.96 4.64
CA TYR A 72 -13.39 -4.16 5.73
C TYR A 72 -13.32 -4.92 7.06
N ILE A 73 -13.04 -4.18 8.14
CA ILE A 73 -13.06 -4.72 9.50
C ILE A 73 -14.51 -4.70 9.99
N ARG A 74 -15.09 -5.87 10.30
CA ARG A 74 -16.34 -5.95 11.08
C ARG A 74 -15.99 -5.73 12.55
N SER A 75 -16.81 -4.96 13.24
CA SER A 75 -16.62 -4.52 14.62
C SER A 75 -16.58 -5.69 15.62
N SER A 76 -15.42 -6.31 15.79
CA SER A 76 -14.96 -6.95 17.03
C SER A 76 -13.57 -7.56 16.80
N ASN A 77 -12.54 -6.95 17.39
CA ASN A 77 -11.17 -7.46 17.51
C ASN A 77 -10.42 -7.78 16.19
N PHE A 78 -9.76 -6.78 15.63
CA PHE A 78 -8.82 -6.97 14.52
C PHE A 78 -7.37 -6.80 15.01
N SER A 79 -6.69 -7.93 15.20
CA SER A 79 -5.25 -8.00 15.48
C SER A 79 -4.50 -8.18 14.16
N PHE A 80 -3.44 -7.39 13.93
CA PHE A 80 -2.53 -7.62 12.80
C PHE A 80 -1.69 -8.88 13.06
N THR A 81 -2.18 -10.07 12.69
CA THR A 81 -1.34 -11.26 12.60
C THR A 81 -0.76 -11.35 11.19
N ASN A 82 0.55 -11.13 11.09
CA ASN A 82 1.33 -11.34 9.87
C ASN A 82 1.30 -12.82 9.48
N THR A 83 0.33 -13.21 8.66
CA THR A 83 0.39 -14.48 7.91
C THR A 83 0.28 -14.15 6.43
N MET A 84 1.36 -13.58 5.87
CA MET A 84 1.56 -13.62 4.42
C MET A 84 1.79 -15.08 4.04
N LYS A 85 0.71 -15.82 3.74
CA LYS A 85 0.85 -17.06 2.97
C LYS A 85 1.35 -16.67 1.59
N SER A 86 2.61 -16.99 1.37
CA SER A 86 3.22 -17.06 0.04
C SER A 86 2.58 -18.25 -0.64
N ASP A 87 1.60 -18.01 -1.51
CA ASP A 87 1.14 -19.05 -2.43
C ASP A 87 2.36 -19.43 -3.31
N LYS A 88 2.65 -20.74 -3.30
CA LYS A 88 3.73 -21.35 -4.09
C LYS A 88 3.33 -21.44 -5.55
#